data_AF-A0A7X5Q7A0-F1
#
_entry.id   AF-A0A7X5Q7A0-F1
#
_cell.length_a   1.000
_cell.length_b   1.000
_cell.length_c   1.000
_cell.angle_alpha   90.00
_cell.angle_beta   90.00
_cell.angle_gamma   90.00
#
_symmetry.space_group_name_H-M   'P 1'
#
loop_
_entity.id
_entity.type
_entity.pdbx_description
1 polymer ?
#
loop_
_entity_poly.entity_id
_entity_poly.type
_entity_poly.pdbx_seq_one_letter_code
_entity_poly.pdbx_strand_id
1 'polypeptide(L)'
;VDIFFEWLPHHGLDPSLLENKSIVVVGKKTSQRIQEKGATVAITPEWETAEGILQELQKLDLSKTHFFWPHSSLSRPVLSNFFKQKRIPLEEVILYDTHPYQPGPLPPLDSVDEITFTSPSTVDAFLEFYEELPKDKTIIAIGPVTTERLRRASSG
;
A
#
# COMPACT_ATOMS: atom_id res chain seq x y z
N VAL A 1 9.24 2.01 2.32
CA VAL A 1 10.62 1.50 2.46
C VAL A 1 11.58 2.64 2.66
N ASP A 2 11.72 3.55 1.70
CA ASP A 2 12.71 4.62 1.79
C ASP A 2 12.59 5.47 3.04
N ILE A 3 11.39 5.99 3.34
CA ILE A 3 11.14 6.80 4.54
C ILE A 3 11.56 6.05 5.82
N PHE A 4 11.24 4.76 5.93
CA PHE A 4 11.62 3.96 7.10
C PHE A 4 13.14 3.91 7.28
N PHE A 5 13.88 3.56 6.22
CA PHE A 5 15.34 3.47 6.29
C PHE A 5 16.03 4.82 6.43
N GLU A 6 15.45 5.88 5.84
CA GLU A 6 15.91 7.25 6.01
C GLU A 6 15.76 7.71 7.47
N TRP A 7 14.70 7.27 8.16
CA TRP A 7 14.43 7.67 9.54
C TRP A 7 15.26 6.91 10.58
N LEU A 8 15.74 5.69 10.30
CA LEU A 8 16.51 4.91 11.29
C LEU A 8 17.66 5.72 11.92
N PRO A 9 18.55 6.38 11.15
CA PRO A 9 19.66 7.14 11.74
C PRO A 9 19.20 8.35 12.57
N HIS A 10 18.07 8.98 12.23
CA HIS A 10 17.50 10.09 13.01
C HIS A 10 17.06 9.65 14.40
N HIS A 11 16.80 8.36 14.59
CA HIS A 11 16.48 7.74 15.88
C HIS A 11 17.66 6.99 16.51
N GLY A 12 18.88 7.15 15.96
CA GLY A 12 20.06 6.42 16.44
C GLY A 12 20.00 4.92 16.19
N LEU A 13 19.22 4.48 15.21
CA LEU A 13 19.05 3.09 14.81
C LEU A 13 19.81 2.80 13.51
N ASP A 14 20.25 1.55 13.36
CA ASP A 14 20.98 1.07 12.19
C ASP A 14 20.23 -0.09 11.52
N PRO A 15 20.22 -0.18 10.17
CA PRO A 15 19.57 -1.28 9.44
C PRO A 15 19.92 -2.70 9.91
N SER A 16 21.09 -2.92 10.53
CA SER A 16 21.47 -4.20 11.13
C SER A 16 20.47 -4.72 12.17
N LEU A 17 19.62 -3.86 12.74
CA LEU A 17 18.51 -4.27 13.62
C LEU A 17 17.55 -5.28 12.95
N LEU A 18 17.53 -5.31 11.61
CA LEU A 18 16.68 -6.17 10.81
C LEU A 18 17.29 -7.55 10.50
N GLU A 19 18.59 -7.78 10.73
CA GLU A 19 19.30 -9.02 10.30
C GLU A 19 18.65 -10.31 10.82
N ASN A 20 18.07 -10.25 12.02
CA ASN A 20 17.42 -11.38 12.68
C ASN A 20 15.90 -11.20 12.76
N LYS A 21 15.30 -10.50 11.78
CA LYS A 21 13.86 -10.23 11.70
C LYS A 21 13.30 -10.80 10.40
N SER A 22 12.10 -11.36 10.49
CA SER A 22 11.37 -11.80 9.29
C SER A 22 10.64 -10.61 8.69
N ILE A 23 11.05 -10.20 7.48
CA ILE A 23 10.42 -9.10 6.76
C ILE A 23 9.36 -9.67 5.82
N VAL A 24 8.14 -9.15 5.92
CA VAL A 24 7.01 -9.46 5.06
C VAL A 24 6.66 -8.22 4.26
N VAL A 25 6.53 -8.36 2.94
CA VAL A 25 6.20 -7.24 2.05
C VAL A 25 4.98 -7.55 1.20
N VAL A 26 4.27 -6.52 0.77
CA VAL A 26 3.06 -6.69 -0.04
C VAL A 26 3.35 -7.08 -1.48
N GLY A 27 4.43 -6.57 -2.08
CA GLY A 27 4.68 -6.77 -3.51
C GLY A 27 6.14 -6.74 -3.90
N LYS A 28 6.42 -7.18 -5.13
CA LYS A 28 7.77 -7.42 -5.67
C LYS A 28 8.61 -6.15 -5.70
N LYS A 29 8.02 -5.00 -6.05
CA LYS A 29 8.72 -3.71 -6.02
C LYS A 29 9.20 -3.34 -4.62
N THR A 30 8.35 -3.55 -3.61
CA THR A 30 8.73 -3.34 -2.20
C THR A 30 9.82 -4.34 -1.79
N SER A 31 9.72 -5.59 -2.22
CA SER A 31 10.74 -6.62 -1.96
C SER A 31 12.12 -6.21 -2.49
N GLN A 32 12.17 -5.83 -3.77
CA GLN A 32 13.39 -5.37 -4.42
C GLN A 32 13.98 -4.18 -3.67
N ARG A 33 13.14 -3.21 -3.30
CA ARG A 33 13.61 -2.01 -2.60
C ARG A 33 14.18 -2.32 -1.21
N ILE A 34 13.63 -3.30 -0.49
CA ILE A 34 14.17 -3.77 0.80
C ILE A 34 15.55 -4.42 0.60
N GLN A 35 15.70 -5.24 -0.45
CA GLN A 35 16.97 -5.91 -0.77
C GLN A 35 18.07 -4.91 -1.15
N GLU A 36 17.73 -3.87 -1.91
CA GLU A 36 18.65 -2.75 -2.22
C GLU A 36 19.12 -1.99 -0.97
N LYS A 37 18.35 -2.03 0.12
CA LYS A 37 18.71 -1.46 1.42
C LYS A 37 19.51 -2.44 2.31
N GLY A 38 19.91 -3.59 1.77
CA GLY A 38 20.73 -4.58 2.47
C GLY A 38 19.97 -5.53 3.39
N ALA A 39 18.63 -5.57 3.32
CA ALA A 39 17.80 -6.43 4.15
C ALA A 39 17.13 -7.56 3.36
N THR A 40 16.88 -8.70 4.01
CA THR A 40 16.31 -9.89 3.36
C THR A 40 14.81 -10.00 3.61
N VAL A 41 14.06 -10.23 2.53
CA VAL A 41 12.61 -10.44 2.59
C VAL A 41 12.32 -11.93 2.76
N ALA A 42 11.55 -12.26 3.80
CA ALA A 42 11.15 -13.64 4.10
C ALA A 42 9.89 -14.05 3.32
N ILE A 43 8.93 -13.14 3.15
CA ILE A 43 7.63 -13.43 2.54
C ILE A 43 7.26 -12.30 1.58
N THR A 44 6.93 -12.68 0.35
CA THR A 44 6.20 -11.85 -0.63
C THR A 44 5.05 -12.70 -1.14
N PRO A 45 3.78 -12.28 -0.98
CA PRO A 45 2.63 -13.06 -1.44
C PRO A 45 2.58 -13.11 -2.97
N GLU A 46 1.89 -14.12 -3.51
CA GLU A 46 1.62 -14.20 -4.95
C GLU A 46 0.78 -13.02 -5.42
N TRP A 47 -0.27 -12.68 -4.65
CA TRP A 47 -1.14 -11.55 -4.89
C TRP A 47 -0.65 -10.34 -4.11
N GLU A 48 -0.28 -9.26 -4.81
CA GLU A 48 0.27 -8.04 -4.20
C GLU A 48 -0.80 -7.21 -3.44
N THR A 49 -1.37 -7.80 -2.39
CA THR A 49 -2.51 -7.29 -1.62
C THR A 49 -2.37 -7.60 -0.13
N ALA A 50 -3.10 -6.88 0.72
CA ALA A 50 -3.16 -7.16 2.15
C ALA A 50 -3.72 -8.57 2.44
N GLU A 51 -4.72 -8.98 1.66
CA GLU A 51 -5.31 -10.32 1.70
C GLU A 51 -4.29 -11.41 1.34
N GLY A 52 -3.44 -11.16 0.34
CA GLY A 52 -2.32 -12.04 0.00
C GLY A 52 -1.34 -12.22 1.17
N ILE A 53 -1.00 -11.13 1.87
CA ILE A 53 -0.19 -11.23 3.11
C ILE A 53 -0.90 -12.11 4.15
N LEU A 54 -2.20 -11.93 4.37
CA LEU A 54 -2.96 -12.74 5.34
C LEU A 54 -2.96 -14.23 4.97
N GLN A 55 -3.03 -14.57 3.67
CA GLN A 55 -2.93 -15.95 3.21
C GLN A 55 -1.59 -16.58 3.60
N GLU A 56 -0.48 -15.85 3.48
CA GLU A 56 0.84 -16.34 3.89
C GLU A 56 0.99 -16.43 5.41
N LEU A 57 0.56 -15.39 6.13
CA LEU A 57 0.68 -15.35 7.60
C LEU A 57 -0.13 -16.45 8.30
N GLN A 58 -1.29 -16.82 7.77
CA GLN A 58 -2.13 -17.88 8.35
C GLN A 58 -1.51 -19.28 8.23
N LYS A 59 -0.47 -19.47 7.42
CA LYS A 59 0.26 -20.75 7.31
C LYS A 59 1.28 -20.93 8.43
N LEU A 60 1.50 -19.91 9.27
CA LEU A 60 2.54 -19.86 10.29
C LEU A 60 1.94 -19.94 11.70
N ASP A 61 2.74 -20.43 12.65
CA ASP A 61 2.44 -20.24 14.07
C ASP A 61 2.87 -18.83 14.51
N LEU A 62 1.88 -18.00 14.81
CA LEU A 62 2.07 -16.59 15.20
C LEU A 62 1.90 -16.37 16.72
N SER A 63 1.71 -17.44 17.50
CA SER A 63 1.33 -17.36 18.92
C SER A 63 2.33 -16.62 19.81
N LYS A 64 3.60 -16.52 19.39
CA LYS A 64 4.68 -15.86 20.14
C LYS A 64 5.36 -14.76 19.32
N THR A 65 4.69 -14.25 18.29
CA THR A 65 5.27 -13.28 17.37
C THR A 65 4.72 -11.89 17.66
N HIS A 66 5.60 -10.90 17.61
CA HIS A 66 5.24 -9.48 17.65
C HIS A 66 5.45 -8.91 16.26
N PHE A 67 4.47 -8.16 15.79
CA PHE A 67 4.54 -7.50 14.49
C PHE A 67 4.78 -6.02 14.65
N PHE A 68 5.63 -5.47 13.78
CA PHE A 68 5.81 -4.04 13.61
C PHE A 68 5.43 -3.72 12.18
N TRP A 69 4.48 -2.81 11.99
CA TRP A 69 3.95 -2.45 10.69
C TRP A 69 4.10 -0.95 10.46
N PRO A 70 5.14 -0.53 9.73
CA PRO A 70 5.24 0.83 9.22
C PRO A 70 4.44 0.97 7.92
N HIS A 71 3.48 1.89 7.87
CA HIS A 71 2.56 2.03 6.72
C HIS A 71 2.10 3.48 6.48
N SER A 72 1.36 3.69 5.40
CA SER A 72 0.73 4.98 5.11
C SER A 72 -0.58 5.16 5.88
N SER A 73 -0.99 6.40 6.11
CA SER A 73 -2.30 6.76 6.70
C SER A 73 -3.49 6.11 5.98
N LEU A 74 -3.42 6.00 4.65
CA LEU A 74 -4.49 5.46 3.79
C LEU A 74 -4.49 3.92 3.69
N SER A 75 -3.64 3.23 4.44
CA SER A 75 -3.62 1.77 4.40
C SER A 75 -4.94 1.18 4.90
N ARG A 76 -5.48 0.21 4.16
CA ARG A 76 -6.74 -0.46 4.52
C ARG A 76 -6.57 -1.20 5.87
N PRO A 77 -7.60 -1.23 6.73
CA PRO A 77 -7.53 -1.87 8.05
C PRO A 77 -7.58 -3.41 8.01
N VAL A 78 -7.26 -4.03 6.87
CA VAL A 78 -7.35 -5.50 6.68
C VAL A 78 -6.38 -6.22 7.61
N LEU A 79 -5.13 -5.76 7.68
CA LEU A 79 -4.11 -6.37 8.53
C LEU A 79 -4.39 -6.09 10.02
N SER A 80 -4.65 -4.82 10.39
CA SER A 80 -4.92 -4.45 11.77
C SER A 80 -6.13 -5.18 12.36
N ASN A 81 -7.22 -5.31 11.59
CA ASN A 81 -8.39 -6.09 12.01
C ASN A 81 -8.06 -7.58 12.24
N PHE A 82 -7.26 -8.18 11.36
CA PHE A 82 -6.82 -9.57 11.51
C PHE A 82 -6.02 -9.77 12.79
N PHE A 83 -4.96 -8.97 13.02
CA PHE A 83 -4.12 -9.10 14.20
C PHE A 83 -4.91 -8.87 15.49
N LYS A 84 -5.79 -7.87 15.51
CA LYS A 84 -6.72 -7.60 16.63
C LYS A 84 -7.64 -8.77 16.91
N GLN A 85 -8.28 -9.35 15.88
CA GLN A 85 -9.18 -10.49 16.03
C GLN A 85 -8.46 -11.73 16.58
N LYS A 86 -7.22 -11.95 16.13
CA LYS A 86 -6.38 -13.07 16.57
C LYS A 86 -5.67 -12.82 17.91
N ARG A 87 -5.78 -11.62 18.49
CA ARG A 87 -5.07 -11.17 19.70
C ARG A 87 -3.55 -11.31 19.58
N ILE A 88 -3.02 -11.07 18.38
CA ILE A 88 -1.58 -11.06 18.10
C ILE A 88 -1.08 -9.63 18.29
N PRO A 89 0.01 -9.40 19.04
CA PRO A 89 0.59 -8.07 19.21
C PRO A 89 1.04 -7.46 17.88
N LEU A 90 0.55 -6.25 17.61
CA LEU A 90 0.90 -5.43 16.44
C LEU A 90 1.18 -4.00 16.91
N GLU A 91 2.36 -3.50 16.56
CA GLU A 91 2.73 -2.09 16.66
C GLU A 91 2.55 -1.44 15.29
N GLU A 92 1.60 -0.50 15.19
CA GLU A 92 1.28 0.22 13.96
C GLU A 92 1.94 1.60 13.97
N VAL A 93 2.70 1.94 12.93
CA VAL A 93 3.32 3.26 12.78
C VAL A 93 2.97 3.86 11.43
N ILE A 94 2.26 4.98 11.46
CA ILE A 94 1.96 5.78 10.27
C ILE A 94 3.22 6.60 9.93
N LEU A 95 3.86 6.26 8.81
CA LEU A 95 5.09 6.93 8.37
C LEU A 95 4.84 8.17 7.50
N TYR A 96 3.76 8.16 6.72
CA TYR A 96 3.46 9.25 5.81
C TYR A 96 1.97 9.30 5.49
N ASP A 97 1.53 10.48 5.08
CA ASP A 97 0.19 10.70 4.54
C ASP A 97 0.24 10.78 3.01
N THR A 98 -0.86 10.43 2.36
CA THR A 98 -1.04 10.59 0.92
C THR A 98 -2.16 11.57 0.69
N HIS A 99 -1.81 12.74 0.16
CA HIS A 99 -2.78 13.76 -0.21
C HIS A 99 -2.84 13.91 -1.73
N PRO A 100 -4.03 14.17 -2.29
CA PRO A 100 -4.15 14.68 -3.65
C PRO A 100 -3.25 15.91 -3.80
N TYR A 101 -2.44 15.91 -4.85
CA TYR A 101 -1.56 17.02 -5.17
C TYR A 101 -1.85 17.47 -6.59
N GLN A 102 -2.25 18.74 -6.72
CA GLN A 102 -2.50 19.38 -8.00
C GLN A 102 -1.43 20.47 -8.23
N PRO A 103 -0.35 20.17 -8.97
CA PRO A 103 0.73 21.14 -9.21
C PRO A 103 0.35 22.29 -10.15
N GLY A 104 -0.80 22.23 -10.82
CA GLY A 104 -1.20 23.17 -11.86
C GLY A 104 -2.63 22.99 -12.32
N PRO A 105 -3.05 23.65 -13.42
CA PRO A 105 -4.41 23.48 -13.94
C PRO A 105 -4.66 22.02 -14.33
N LEU A 106 -5.87 21.53 -14.04
CA LEU A 106 -6.32 20.21 -14.45
C LEU A 106 -6.38 20.15 -15.98
N PRO A 107 -5.84 19.10 -16.62
CA PRO A 107 -5.97 18.93 -18.06
C PRO A 107 -7.44 18.79 -18.46
N PRO A 108 -7.87 19.42 -19.57
CA PRO A 108 -9.24 19.23 -20.07
C PRO A 108 -9.44 17.78 -20.47
N LEU A 109 -10.55 17.17 -20.02
CA LEU A 109 -10.84 15.76 -20.35
C LEU A 109 -11.04 15.55 -21.86
N ASP A 110 -11.41 16.59 -22.60
CA ASP A 110 -11.53 16.53 -24.07
C ASP A 110 -10.19 16.28 -24.78
N SER A 111 -9.05 16.52 -24.13
CA SER A 111 -7.73 16.28 -24.71
C SER A 111 -7.17 14.88 -24.45
N VAL A 112 -7.95 13.98 -23.84
CA VAL A 112 -7.53 12.61 -23.52
C VAL A 112 -8.55 11.59 -24.04
N ASP A 113 -8.04 10.47 -24.55
CA ASP A 113 -8.87 9.33 -24.99
C ASP A 113 -8.97 8.24 -23.92
N GLU A 114 -7.94 8.14 -23.08
CA GLU A 114 -7.77 7.07 -22.09
C GLU A 114 -7.26 7.63 -20.75
N ILE A 115 -7.80 7.09 -19.66
CA ILE A 115 -7.44 7.42 -18.29
C ILE A 115 -7.04 6.13 -17.58
N THR A 116 -5.78 6.06 -17.11
CA THR A 116 -5.25 4.92 -16.37
C THR A 116 -5.08 5.25 -14.89
N PHE A 117 -5.69 4.44 -14.02
CA PHE A 117 -5.58 4.52 -12.57
C PHE A 117 -4.60 3.47 -12.04
N THR A 118 -3.63 3.92 -11.25
CA THR A 118 -2.56 3.06 -10.70
C THR A 118 -2.83 2.61 -9.27
N SER A 119 -3.74 3.31 -8.57
CA SER A 119 -4.16 2.98 -7.21
C SER A 119 -5.58 3.47 -6.93
N PRO A 120 -6.26 2.96 -5.88
CA PRO A 120 -7.53 3.50 -5.42
C PRO A 120 -7.48 5.01 -5.13
N SER A 121 -6.40 5.50 -4.50
CA SER A 121 -6.25 6.91 -4.17
C SER A 121 -6.17 7.82 -5.40
N THR A 122 -5.69 7.32 -6.55
CA THR A 122 -5.74 8.08 -7.81
C THR A 122 -7.17 8.22 -8.34
N VAL A 123 -8.05 7.26 -8.06
CA VAL A 123 -9.48 7.36 -8.38
C VAL A 123 -10.14 8.40 -7.48
N ASP A 124 -9.85 8.36 -6.18
CA ASP A 124 -10.37 9.33 -5.21
C ASP A 124 -9.95 10.76 -5.57
N ALA A 125 -8.66 10.96 -5.84
CA ALA A 125 -8.12 12.27 -6.24
C ALA A 125 -8.74 12.76 -7.55
N PHE A 126 -8.95 11.87 -8.54
CA PHE A 126 -9.61 12.25 -9.79
C PHE A 126 -11.05 12.72 -9.56
N LEU A 127 -11.82 12.02 -8.74
CA LEU A 127 -13.20 12.40 -8.40
C LEU A 127 -13.26 13.70 -7.58
N GLU A 128 -12.25 13.98 -6.77
CA GLU A 128 -12.15 15.27 -6.07
C GLU A 128 -11.94 16.43 -7.07
N PHE A 129 -11.23 16.19 -8.17
CA PHE A 129 -10.86 17.19 -9.15
C PHE A 129 -11.87 17.38 -10.29
N TYR A 130 -12.48 16.30 -10.75
CA TYR A 130 -13.38 16.29 -11.92
C TYR A 130 -14.83 15.92 -11.58
N GLU A 131 -15.13 15.64 -10.30
CA GLU A 131 -16.45 15.28 -9.75
C GLU A 131 -17.00 13.92 -10.20
N GLU A 132 -16.84 13.56 -11.48
CA GLU A 132 -17.36 12.32 -12.06
C GLU A 132 -16.39 11.65 -13.04
N LEU A 133 -16.60 10.35 -13.28
CA LEU A 133 -15.86 9.61 -14.31
C LEU A 133 -16.48 9.90 -15.69
N PRO A 134 -15.67 10.26 -16.70
CA PRO A 134 -16.19 10.55 -18.02
C PRO A 134 -16.65 9.26 -18.71
N LYS A 135 -17.82 9.32 -19.37
CA LYS A 135 -18.47 8.15 -19.99
C LYS A 135 -17.98 7.85 -21.40
N ASP A 136 -17.36 8.83 -22.05
CA ASP A 136 -16.88 8.78 -23.42
C ASP A 136 -15.39 8.38 -23.52
N LYS A 137 -14.72 8.11 -22.38
CA LYS A 137 -13.30 7.76 -22.33
C LYS A 137 -13.07 6.29 -21.97
N THR A 138 -11.93 5.77 -22.39
CA THR A 138 -11.49 4.44 -21.94
C THR A 138 -10.89 4.56 -20.54
N ILE A 139 -11.41 3.78 -19.59
CA ILE A 139 -10.91 3.75 -18.21
C ILE A 139 -10.17 2.44 -17.96
N ILE A 140 -8.90 2.54 -17.54
CA ILE A 140 -8.06 1.40 -17.18
C ILE A 140 -7.71 1.46 -15.69
N ALA A 141 -7.78 0.31 -15.02
CA ALA A 141 -7.26 0.14 -13.66
C ALA A 141 -6.12 -0.87 -13.63
N ILE A 142 -5.06 -0.51 -12.89
CA ILE A 142 -3.97 -1.43 -12.58
C ILE A 142 -4.27 -2.11 -11.24
N GLY A 143 -4.52 -3.41 -11.30
CA GLY A 143 -4.69 -4.29 -10.15
C GLY A 143 -6.12 -4.36 -9.58
N PRO A 144 -6.45 -5.46 -8.88
CA PRO A 144 -7.82 -5.78 -8.48
C PRO A 144 -8.42 -4.77 -7.48
N VAL A 145 -7.60 -4.16 -6.63
CA VAL A 145 -8.06 -3.19 -5.63
C VAL A 145 -8.49 -1.87 -6.31
N THR A 146 -7.74 -1.42 -7.32
CA THR A 146 -8.08 -0.23 -8.12
C THR A 146 -9.36 -0.48 -8.92
N THR A 147 -9.49 -1.66 -9.54
CA THR A 147 -10.69 -2.08 -10.28
C THR A 147 -11.94 -2.04 -9.41
N GLU A 148 -11.88 -2.57 -8.19
CA GLU A 148 -13.03 -2.53 -7.28
C GLU A 148 -13.37 -1.10 -6.83
N ARG A 149 -12.38 -0.21 -6.64
CA ARG A 149 -12.65 1.20 -6.33
C ARG A 149 -13.36 1.93 -7.47
N LEU A 150 -12.95 1.68 -8.72
CA LEU A 150 -13.63 2.23 -9.91
C LEU A 150 -15.07 1.73 -10.01
N ARG A 151 -15.31 0.43 -9.80
CA ARG A 151 -16.66 -0.15 -9.84
C ARG A 151 -17.61 0.57 -8.88
N ARG A 152 -17.13 0.91 -7.68
CA ARG A 152 -17.89 1.68 -6.68
C ARG A 152 -18.12 3.13 -7.10
N ALA A 153 -17.14 3.76 -7.74
CA ALA A 153 -17.26 5.12 -8.26
C ALA A 153 -18.35 5.22 -9.35
N SER A 154 -18.40 4.25 -10.26
CA SER A 154 -19.36 4.25 -11.37
C SER A 154 -20.80 3.90 -10.97
N SER A 155 -21.04 3.52 -9.71
CA SER A 155 -22.35 3.09 -9.21
C SER A 155 -23.07 4.16 -8.39
N GLY A 156 -22.43 5.30 -8.12
CA GLY A 156 -23.01 6.47 -7.45
C GLY A 156 -23.36 7.54 -8.47
#